data_AF-X1DMU6-F1
#
_entry.id   AF-X1DMU6-F1
#
_cell.length_a   1.000
_cell.length_b   1.000
_cell.length_c   1.000
_cell.angle_alpha   90.00
_cell.angle_beta   90.00
_cell.angle_gamma   90.00
#
_symmetry.space_group_name_H-M   'P 1'
#
loop_
_entity.id
_entity.type
_entity.pdbx_description
1 polymer ?
#
loop_
_entity_poly.entity_id
_entity_poly.type
_entity_poly.pdbx_seq_one_letter_code
_entity_poly.pdbx_strand_id
1 'polypeptide(L)'
;MRPIKDRNLAQLLMQLRFTPERQRRKQLDAAERLYALIDKDKEYPFEFVCFRITGYHPKGLAGQPLIKGDQLAEDLRIFISKLSGQVARTVAEQPQKVYSIEELAAALGVSTKTIDRWRKRGLLARKFIFDDGKKRLGFLQSTVDKFFEKNPNLIAKAKSFVRLTNKEKQLITKRAATLAAKTKMSRHQIINQIAKQTGRAHETVRYTTLNYEKANPGKIVFGKPPGVINPTQAVELYKSFKQGCSIDELVKRFNRSK
;
A
#
# COMPACT_ATOMS: atom_id res chain seq x y z
N MET A 1 9.34 13.16 -8.24
CA MET A 1 9.82 12.77 -6.88
C MET A 1 9.90 14.04 -6.06
N ARG A 2 9.38 14.07 -4.83
CA ARG A 2 9.43 15.30 -4.01
C ARG A 2 10.90 15.74 -3.79
N PRO A 3 11.20 17.04 -3.76
CA PRO A 3 12.53 17.52 -3.41
C PRO A 3 12.82 17.28 -1.92
N ILE A 4 14.11 17.25 -1.57
CA ILE A 4 14.56 17.33 -0.18
C ILE A 4 14.23 18.76 0.30
N LYS A 5 13.59 18.92 1.45
CA LYS A 5 13.22 20.26 1.94
C LYS A 5 14.38 20.95 2.64
N ASP A 6 15.16 20.20 3.42
CA ASP A 6 16.36 20.76 4.06
C ASP A 6 17.41 21.13 3.00
N ARG A 7 17.78 22.42 2.96
CA ARG A 7 18.68 22.95 1.92
C ARG A 7 20.09 22.39 2.05
N ASN A 8 20.57 22.20 3.28
CA ASN A 8 21.91 21.70 3.53
C ASN A 8 22.05 20.23 3.11
N LEU A 9 21.06 19.40 3.43
CA LEU A 9 21.02 18.00 3.01
C LEU A 9 20.87 17.85 1.49
N ALA A 10 20.09 18.75 0.86
CA ALA A 10 20.00 18.82 -0.60
C ALA A 10 21.35 19.20 -1.23
N GLN A 11 22.05 20.18 -0.68
CA GLN A 11 23.38 20.60 -1.13
C GLN A 11 24.42 19.50 -0.95
N LEU A 12 24.41 18.81 0.19
CA LEU A 12 25.27 17.65 0.43
C LEU A 12 25.10 16.60 -0.66
N LEU A 13 23.85 16.25 -1.01
CA LEU A 13 23.58 15.28 -2.08
C LEU A 13 24.14 15.73 -3.43
N MET A 14 24.11 17.04 -3.73
CA MET A 14 24.70 17.57 -4.96
C MET A 14 26.22 17.44 -4.95
N GLN A 15 26.88 17.78 -3.85
CA GLN A 15 28.34 17.68 -3.70
C GLN A 15 28.82 16.23 -3.82
N LEU A 16 28.06 15.26 -3.30
CA LEU A 16 28.42 13.85 -3.41
C LEU A 16 28.53 13.35 -4.85
N ARG A 17 27.96 14.05 -5.85
CA ARG A 17 28.10 13.68 -7.26
C ARG A 17 29.56 13.68 -7.73
N PHE A 18 30.42 14.49 -7.10
CA PHE A 18 31.86 14.57 -7.40
C PHE A 18 32.70 13.61 -6.55
N THR A 19 32.09 12.93 -5.57
CA THR A 19 32.76 11.94 -4.72
C THR A 19 32.97 10.62 -5.49
N PRO A 20 34.13 9.95 -5.34
CA PRO A 20 34.36 8.64 -5.96
C PRO A 20 33.26 7.63 -5.63
N GLU A 21 32.93 6.76 -6.58
CA GLU A 21 31.78 5.86 -6.45
C GLU A 21 31.85 4.94 -5.23
N ARG A 22 33.04 4.42 -4.92
CA ARG A 22 33.28 3.59 -3.71
C ARG A 22 32.91 4.33 -2.43
N GLN A 23 33.21 5.62 -2.35
CA GLN A 23 32.91 6.44 -1.18
C GLN A 23 31.42 6.82 -1.14
N ARG A 24 30.79 7.14 -2.28
CA ARG A 24 29.33 7.31 -2.37
C ARG A 24 28.56 6.09 -1.87
N ARG A 25 29.04 4.87 -2.16
CA ARG A 25 28.44 3.62 -1.66
C ARG A 25 28.52 3.54 -0.14
N LYS A 26 29.67 3.84 0.46
CA LYS A 26 29.81 3.90 1.93
C LYS A 26 28.86 4.94 2.56
N GLN A 27 28.73 6.11 1.92
CA GLN A 27 27.82 7.17 2.38
C GLN A 27 26.35 6.79 2.22
N LEU A 28 25.98 6.01 1.20
CA LEU A 28 24.65 5.43 1.07
C LEU A 28 24.34 4.50 2.25
N ASP A 29 25.24 3.57 2.57
CA ASP A 29 25.07 2.66 3.72
C ASP A 29 25.06 3.43 5.05
N ALA A 30 25.82 4.52 5.17
CA ALA A 30 25.79 5.40 6.33
C ALA A 30 24.47 6.16 6.46
N ALA A 31 23.92 6.67 5.36
CA ALA A 31 22.62 7.35 5.34
C ALA A 31 21.48 6.40 5.74
N GLU A 32 21.53 5.13 5.35
CA GLU A 32 20.53 4.14 5.78
C GLU A 32 20.62 3.82 7.28
N ARG A 33 21.85 3.70 7.80
CA ARG A 33 22.06 3.53 9.25
C ARG A 33 21.57 4.74 10.03
N LEU A 34 21.84 5.95 9.54
CA LEU A 34 21.30 7.17 10.13
C LEU A 34 19.78 7.16 10.13
N TYR A 35 19.15 6.84 9.00
CA TYR A 35 17.68 6.75 8.91
C TYR A 35 17.08 5.80 9.96
N ALA A 36 17.73 4.68 10.24
CA ALA A 36 17.27 3.73 11.25
C ALA A 36 17.43 4.22 12.71
N LEU A 37 18.28 5.23 12.93
CA LEU A 37 18.58 5.82 14.25
C LEU A 37 17.76 7.07 14.55
N ILE A 38 17.26 7.78 13.53
CA ILE A 38 16.45 8.98 13.70
C ILE A 38 15.15 8.66 14.43
N ASP A 39 15.00 9.27 15.60
CA ASP A 39 13.74 9.47 16.30
C ASP A 39 12.98 10.66 15.69
N LYS A 40 11.70 10.47 15.38
CA LYS A 40 10.87 11.46 14.68
C LYS A 40 10.47 12.64 15.56
N ASP A 41 10.42 12.43 16.87
CA ASP A 41 9.96 13.44 17.82
C ASP A 41 11.11 14.34 18.33
N LYS A 42 12.34 14.07 17.86
CA LYS A 42 13.55 14.83 18.22
C LYS A 42 13.97 15.77 17.11
N GLU A 43 14.89 16.67 17.45
CA GLU A 43 15.52 17.60 16.53
C GLU A 43 17.00 17.29 16.39
N TYR A 44 17.55 17.52 15.20
CA TYR A 44 18.94 17.19 14.88
C TYR A 44 19.64 18.36 14.22
N PRO A 45 20.85 18.72 14.66
CA PRO A 45 21.67 19.69 13.93
C PRO A 45 22.16 19.07 12.62
N PHE A 46 22.27 19.89 11.56
CA PHE A 46 22.79 19.42 10.27
C PHE A 46 24.22 18.87 10.39
N GLU A 47 25.04 19.42 11.29
CA GLU A 47 26.40 18.91 11.55
C GLU A 47 26.40 17.43 11.92
N PHE A 48 25.50 17.01 12.82
CA PHE A 48 25.33 15.61 13.19
C PHE A 48 24.95 14.75 11.98
N VAL A 49 24.00 15.21 11.16
CA VAL A 49 23.56 14.50 9.95
C VAL A 49 24.71 14.36 8.95
N CYS A 50 25.44 15.44 8.69
CA CYS A 50 26.56 15.46 7.77
C CYS A 50 27.68 14.52 8.24
N PHE A 51 28.05 14.59 9.52
CA PHE A 51 29.04 13.71 10.12
C PHE A 51 28.61 12.24 10.04
N ARG A 52 27.36 11.92 10.36
CA ARG A 52 26.86 10.53 10.29
C ARG A 52 26.84 9.96 8.88
N ILE A 53 26.67 10.79 7.84
CA ILE A 53 26.70 10.35 6.44
C ILE A 53 28.13 10.27 5.90
N THR A 54 28.95 11.29 6.16
CA THR A 54 30.24 11.50 5.48
C THR A 54 31.47 11.19 6.31
N GLY A 55 31.35 11.21 7.64
CA GLY A 55 32.47 11.18 8.60
C GLY A 55 33.19 12.53 8.77
N TYR A 56 32.77 13.58 8.07
CA TYR A 56 33.37 14.91 8.13
C TYR A 56 32.55 15.86 9.00
N HIS A 57 33.24 16.71 9.76
CA HIS A 57 32.63 17.77 10.56
C HIS A 57 32.68 19.09 9.78
N PRO A 58 31.55 19.57 9.23
CA PRO A 58 31.49 20.86 8.55
C PRO A 58 31.74 22.02 9.53
N LYS A 59 32.71 22.88 9.20
CA LYS A 59 33.00 24.12 9.94
C LYS A 59 31.99 25.20 9.57
N GLY A 60 31.65 26.08 10.53
CA GLY A 60 30.86 27.28 10.27
C GLY A 60 29.33 27.09 10.22
N LEU A 61 28.80 26.05 10.88
CA LEU A 61 27.36 25.79 10.97
C LEU A 61 26.70 26.27 12.27
N ALA A 62 27.44 27.00 13.12
CA ALA A 62 26.91 27.52 14.38
C ALA A 62 25.67 28.40 14.11
N GLY A 63 24.60 28.19 14.90
CA GLY A 63 23.37 28.98 14.80
C GLY A 63 22.40 28.55 13.69
N GLN A 64 22.64 27.45 12.98
CA GLN A 64 21.67 26.93 12.02
C GLN A 64 20.44 26.30 12.70
N PRO A 65 19.26 26.40 12.07
CA PRO A 65 18.05 25.80 12.62
C PRO A 65 18.18 24.27 12.68
N LEU A 66 17.64 23.69 13.74
CA LEU A 66 17.58 22.24 13.89
C LEU A 66 16.56 21.63 12.94
N ILE A 67 16.83 20.43 12.47
CA ILE A 67 15.95 19.68 11.57
C ILE A 67 15.05 18.78 12.42
N LYS A 68 13.73 18.95 12.30
CA LYS A 68 12.76 18.03 12.91
C LYS A 68 12.96 16.60 12.39
N GLY A 69 12.89 15.62 13.29
CA GLY A 69 13.20 14.22 12.99
C GLY A 69 12.28 13.58 11.96
N ASP A 70 10.99 13.92 11.98
CA ASP A 70 10.02 13.49 10.97
C ASP A 70 10.37 14.03 9.57
N GLN A 71 10.71 15.31 9.47
CA GLN A 71 11.16 15.97 8.26
C GLN A 71 12.48 15.38 7.76
N LEU A 72 13.44 15.19 8.67
CA LEU A 72 14.73 14.56 8.36
C LEU A 72 14.54 13.14 7.83
N ALA A 73 13.63 12.35 8.42
CA ALA A 73 13.33 11.00 7.94
C ALA A 73 12.74 11.01 6.53
N GLU A 74 11.82 11.94 6.20
CA GLU A 74 11.31 12.08 4.83
C GLU A 74 12.42 12.44 3.84
N ASP A 75 13.26 13.41 4.20
CA ASP A 75 14.35 13.90 3.37
C ASP A 75 15.44 12.83 3.16
N LEU A 76 15.81 12.10 4.22
CA LEU A 76 16.76 10.97 4.13
C LEU A 76 16.25 9.88 3.19
N ARG A 77 14.95 9.58 3.16
CA ARG A 77 14.39 8.60 2.20
C ARG A 77 14.58 9.06 0.75
N ILE A 78 14.40 10.36 0.48
CA ILE A 78 14.62 10.95 -0.84
C ILE A 78 16.12 10.92 -1.16
N PHE A 79 16.97 11.29 -0.20
CA PHE A 79 18.43 11.27 -0.30
C PHE A 79 18.95 9.87 -0.67
N ILE A 80 18.58 8.84 0.10
CA ILE A 80 18.95 7.43 -0.12
C ILE A 80 18.49 6.98 -1.52
N SER A 81 17.27 7.32 -1.93
CA SER A 81 16.76 6.92 -3.23
C SER A 81 17.47 7.61 -4.41
N LYS A 82 17.86 8.87 -4.27
CA LYS A 82 18.63 9.59 -5.29
C LYS A 82 20.07 9.12 -5.34
N LEU A 83 20.74 8.98 -4.18
CA LEU A 83 22.12 8.53 -4.09
C LEU A 83 22.27 7.09 -4.60
N SER A 84 21.38 6.18 -4.22
CA SER A 84 21.36 4.82 -4.76
C SER A 84 21.16 4.78 -6.28
N GLY A 85 20.44 5.74 -6.87
CA GLY A 85 20.33 5.86 -8.33
C GLY A 85 21.65 6.19 -9.04
N GLN A 86 22.53 6.95 -8.36
CA GLN A 86 23.85 7.33 -8.85
C GLN A 86 24.86 6.19 -8.77
N VAL A 87 24.67 5.25 -7.83
CA VAL A 87 25.55 4.10 -7.59
C VAL A 87 24.84 2.75 -7.78
N ALA A 88 23.78 2.74 -8.59
CA ALA A 88 22.90 1.60 -8.77
C ALA A 88 23.68 0.43 -9.36
N ARG A 89 23.63 -0.72 -8.69
CA ARG A 89 24.18 -2.00 -9.17
C ARG A 89 23.09 -2.83 -9.83
N THR A 90 23.50 -3.81 -10.61
CA THR A 90 22.60 -4.84 -11.08
C THR A 90 22.06 -5.66 -9.92
N VAL A 91 20.84 -6.19 -10.06
CA VAL A 91 20.25 -7.10 -9.07
C VAL A 91 21.05 -8.41 -8.97
N ALA A 92 21.69 -8.84 -10.07
CA ALA A 92 22.55 -10.02 -10.12
C ALA A 92 23.84 -9.88 -9.29
N GLU A 93 24.39 -8.67 -9.15
CA GLU A 93 25.55 -8.38 -8.30
C GLU A 93 25.23 -8.36 -6.79
N GLN A 94 23.96 -8.47 -6.40
CA GLN A 94 23.60 -8.46 -4.98
C GLN A 94 23.74 -9.85 -4.37
N PRO A 95 24.35 -9.97 -3.18
CA PRO A 95 24.51 -11.27 -2.49
C PRO A 95 23.19 -11.79 -1.91
N GLN A 96 22.11 -11.03 -2.05
CA GLN A 96 20.80 -11.33 -1.51
C GLN A 96 19.72 -10.92 -2.49
N LYS A 97 18.55 -11.56 -2.38
CA LYS A 97 17.40 -11.27 -3.24
C LYS A 97 16.99 -9.80 -3.12
N VAL A 98 16.82 -9.17 -4.28
CA VAL A 98 16.20 -7.85 -4.44
C VAL A 98 14.81 -8.05 -5.00
N TYR A 99 13.80 -7.55 -4.31
CA TYR A 99 12.43 -7.52 -4.83
C TYR A 99 12.15 -6.21 -5.53
N SER A 100 11.50 -6.26 -6.70
CA SER A 100 10.73 -5.11 -7.19
C SER A 100 9.51 -4.82 -6.30
N ILE A 101 8.83 -3.68 -6.50
CA ILE A 101 7.59 -3.36 -5.78
C ILE A 101 6.53 -4.43 -6.08
N GLU A 102 6.45 -4.87 -7.33
CA GLU A 102 5.50 -5.85 -7.83
C GLU A 102 5.79 -7.24 -7.24
N GLU A 103 7.05 -7.66 -7.25
CA GLU A 103 7.48 -8.94 -6.68
C GLU A 103 7.28 -8.98 -5.17
N LEU A 104 7.63 -7.90 -4.45
CA LEU A 104 7.44 -7.84 -3.00
C LEU A 104 5.95 -7.88 -2.65
N ALA A 105 5.12 -7.17 -3.39
CA ALA A 105 3.68 -7.20 -3.21
C ALA A 105 3.11 -8.60 -3.46
N ALA A 106 3.58 -9.29 -4.52
CA ALA A 106 3.16 -10.65 -4.83
C ALA A 106 3.60 -11.66 -3.76
N ALA A 107 4.88 -11.62 -3.36
CA ALA A 107 5.46 -12.51 -2.36
C ALA A 107 4.74 -12.43 -1.00
N LEU A 108 4.24 -11.24 -0.65
CA LEU A 108 3.56 -10.98 0.61
C LEU A 108 2.04 -11.02 0.50
N GLY A 109 1.50 -11.27 -0.70
CA GLY A 109 0.07 -11.28 -0.95
C GLY A 109 -0.62 -9.93 -0.73
N VAL A 110 0.08 -8.80 -0.83
CA VAL A 110 -0.48 -7.45 -0.63
C VAL A 110 -0.57 -6.66 -1.94
N SER A 111 -1.18 -5.47 -1.89
CA SER A 111 -1.18 -4.54 -3.03
C SER A 111 0.11 -3.72 -3.08
N THR A 112 0.50 -3.24 -4.27
CA THR A 112 1.62 -2.30 -4.43
C THR A 112 1.40 -1.00 -3.63
N LYS A 113 0.15 -0.55 -3.47
CA LYS A 113 -0.23 0.57 -2.58
C LYS A 113 0.12 0.30 -1.11
N THR A 114 0.06 -0.95 -0.67
CA THR A 114 0.47 -1.34 0.69
C THR A 114 1.97 -1.22 0.86
N ILE A 115 2.75 -1.66 -0.14
CA ILE A 115 4.21 -1.48 -0.17
C ILE A 115 4.55 0.01 -0.13
N ASP A 116 3.91 0.85 -0.95
CA ASP A 116 4.11 2.30 -0.92
C ASP A 116 3.79 2.94 0.43
N ARG A 117 2.74 2.46 1.11
CA ARG A 117 2.41 2.89 2.47
C ARG A 117 3.49 2.46 3.47
N TRP A 118 4.00 1.25 3.38
CA TRP A 118 5.08 0.77 4.24
C TRP A 118 6.39 1.51 3.99
N ARG A 119 6.67 1.92 2.76
CA ARG A 119 7.80 2.81 2.48
C ARG A 119 7.72 4.09 3.29
N LYS A 120 6.54 4.68 3.43
CA LYS A 120 6.32 5.86 4.30
C LYS A 120 6.51 5.56 5.79
N ARG A 121 6.42 4.29 6.18
CA ARG A 121 6.58 3.82 7.56
C ARG A 121 7.98 3.29 7.88
N GLY A 122 8.91 3.32 6.92
CA GLY A 122 10.30 2.91 7.15
C GLY A 122 10.80 1.75 6.31
N LEU A 123 10.01 1.20 5.40
CA LEU A 123 10.52 0.24 4.42
C LEU A 123 11.40 0.96 3.40
N LEU A 124 12.71 0.95 3.63
CA LEU A 124 13.68 1.61 2.77
C LEU A 124 13.79 0.90 1.42
N ALA A 125 13.92 1.70 0.36
CA ALA A 125 14.08 1.22 -1.01
C ALA A 125 15.29 1.88 -1.63
N ARG A 126 16.13 1.09 -2.30
CA ARG A 126 17.25 1.56 -3.11
C ARG A 126 16.88 1.47 -4.59
N LYS A 127 17.59 2.19 -5.46
CA LYS A 127 17.52 1.95 -6.90
C LYS A 127 18.51 0.87 -7.31
N PHE A 128 18.03 -0.09 -8.08
CA PHE A 128 18.82 -1.16 -8.70
C PHE A 128 18.56 -1.19 -10.20
N ILE A 129 19.50 -1.75 -10.95
CA ILE A 129 19.34 -2.09 -12.36
C ILE A 129 18.79 -3.52 -12.42
N PHE A 130 17.55 -3.67 -12.87
CA PHE A 130 16.92 -4.99 -13.04
C PHE A 130 17.37 -5.64 -14.36
N ASP A 131 17.03 -6.90 -14.56
CA ASP A 131 17.47 -7.71 -15.72
C ASP A 131 17.06 -7.11 -17.07
N ASP A 132 16.02 -6.28 -17.09
CA ASP A 132 15.59 -5.51 -18.27
C ASP A 132 16.40 -4.22 -18.51
N GLY A 133 17.51 -4.04 -17.78
CA GLY A 133 18.39 -2.88 -17.83
C GLY A 133 17.79 -1.61 -17.21
N LYS A 134 16.55 -1.65 -16.71
CA LYS A 134 15.87 -0.45 -16.19
C LYS A 134 16.18 -0.23 -14.72
N LYS A 135 16.47 1.02 -14.38
CA LYS A 135 16.65 1.45 -12.98
C LYS A 135 15.28 1.59 -12.29
N ARG A 136 15.02 0.74 -11.31
CA ARG A 136 13.78 0.78 -10.51
C ARG A 136 14.08 0.72 -9.02
N LEU A 137 13.07 1.05 -8.22
CA LEU A 137 13.15 0.82 -6.78
C LEU A 137 13.11 -0.69 -6.50
N GLY A 138 14.00 -1.13 -5.64
CA GLY A 138 14.02 -2.49 -5.12
C GLY A 138 14.27 -2.53 -3.62
N PHE A 139 13.93 -3.68 -3.04
CA PHE A 139 14.02 -3.96 -1.62
C PHE A 139 14.89 -5.18 -1.40
N LEU A 140 15.98 -5.01 -0.65
CA LEU A 140 16.80 -6.13 -0.22
C LEU A 140 16.02 -6.98 0.79
N GLN A 141 16.15 -8.31 0.71
CA GLN A 141 15.54 -9.24 1.66
C GLN A 141 15.82 -8.82 3.12
N SER A 142 17.09 -8.56 3.47
CA SER A 142 17.45 -8.11 4.83
C SER A 142 16.77 -6.80 5.27
N THR A 143 16.48 -5.88 4.34
CA THR A 143 15.74 -4.64 4.64
C THR A 143 14.26 -4.94 4.90
N VAL A 144 13.68 -5.87 4.15
CA VAL A 144 12.30 -6.34 4.35
C VAL A 144 12.17 -7.03 5.71
N ASP A 145 13.11 -7.92 6.05
CA ASP A 145 13.12 -8.66 7.31
C ASP A 145 13.22 -7.72 8.52
N LYS A 146 14.19 -6.79 8.50
CA LYS A 146 14.33 -5.76 9.55
C LYS A 146 13.10 -4.88 9.70
N PHE A 147 12.44 -4.54 8.59
CA PHE A 147 11.21 -3.77 8.63
C PHE A 147 10.09 -4.54 9.34
N PHE A 148 10.03 -5.85 9.11
CA PHE A 148 9.06 -6.75 9.71
C PHE A 148 9.30 -7.07 11.17
N GLU A 149 10.56 -7.26 11.58
CA GLU A 149 10.94 -7.36 12.99
C GLU A 149 10.48 -6.14 13.78
N LYS A 150 10.63 -4.93 13.21
CA LYS A 150 10.16 -3.68 13.83
C LYS A 150 8.65 -3.46 13.75
N ASN A 151 7.93 -4.20 12.90
CA ASN A 151 6.50 -3.99 12.63
C ASN A 151 5.71 -5.31 12.53
N PRO A 152 5.70 -6.16 13.57
CA PRO A 152 5.10 -7.50 13.51
C PRO A 152 3.59 -7.45 13.18
N ASN A 153 2.89 -6.43 13.68
CA ASN A 153 1.47 -6.21 13.45
C ASN A 153 1.10 -5.98 11.96
N LEU A 154 2.05 -5.49 11.15
CA LEU A 154 1.80 -5.26 9.72
C LEU A 154 1.76 -6.57 8.93
N ILE A 155 2.55 -7.57 9.33
CA ILE A 155 2.55 -8.90 8.71
C ILE A 155 1.27 -9.65 9.03
N ALA A 156 0.83 -9.63 10.30
CA ALA A 156 -0.40 -10.31 10.71
C ALA A 156 -1.60 -9.82 9.89
N LYS A 157 -1.70 -8.50 9.70
CA LYS A 157 -2.70 -7.89 8.82
C LYS A 157 -2.44 -8.26 7.35
N ALA A 158 -1.20 -8.19 6.85
CA ALA A 158 -0.88 -8.55 5.47
C ALA A 158 -1.23 -10.01 5.12
N LYS A 159 -0.97 -10.96 6.03
CA LYS A 159 -1.36 -12.37 5.90
C LYS A 159 -2.88 -12.55 5.85
N SER A 160 -3.66 -11.79 6.62
CA SER A 160 -5.13 -11.77 6.46
C SER A 160 -5.58 -11.16 5.11
N PHE A 161 -4.73 -10.31 4.53
CA PHE A 161 -4.94 -9.63 3.26
C PHE A 161 -4.44 -10.42 2.04
N VAL A 162 -4.19 -11.74 2.13
CA VAL A 162 -3.79 -12.57 0.97
C VAL A 162 -4.67 -12.25 -0.22
N ARG A 163 -4.08 -11.55 -1.20
CA ARG A 163 -4.71 -11.11 -2.44
C ARG A 163 -5.36 -12.32 -3.10
N LEU A 164 -6.66 -12.23 -3.37
CA LEU A 164 -7.39 -13.25 -4.11
C LEU A 164 -6.66 -13.55 -5.42
N THR A 165 -6.25 -14.81 -5.60
CA THR A 165 -5.72 -15.30 -6.86
C THR A 165 -6.79 -15.14 -7.96
N ASN A 166 -6.37 -15.11 -9.23
CA ASN A 166 -7.32 -15.00 -10.33
C ASN A 166 -8.32 -16.18 -10.33
N LYS A 167 -7.88 -17.37 -9.91
CA LYS A 167 -8.74 -18.55 -9.72
C LYS A 167 -9.79 -18.30 -8.63
N GLU A 168 -9.40 -17.76 -7.48
CA GLU A 168 -10.35 -17.44 -6.40
C GLU A 168 -11.32 -16.33 -6.79
N LYS A 169 -10.88 -15.31 -7.54
CA LYS A 169 -11.79 -14.27 -8.06
C LYS A 169 -12.85 -14.87 -8.98
N GLN A 170 -12.45 -15.75 -9.90
CA GLN A 170 -13.38 -16.45 -10.78
C GLN A 170 -14.33 -17.37 -10.01
N LEU A 171 -13.84 -18.04 -8.95
CA LEU A 171 -14.68 -18.87 -8.08
C LEU A 171 -15.73 -18.01 -7.38
N ILE A 172 -15.34 -16.87 -6.81
CA ILE A 172 -16.23 -15.93 -6.15
C ILE A 172 -17.30 -15.42 -7.12
N THR A 173 -16.94 -15.00 -8.33
CA THR A 173 -17.91 -14.46 -9.30
C THR A 173 -18.83 -15.52 -9.86
N LYS A 174 -18.34 -16.72 -10.18
CA LYS A 174 -19.18 -17.85 -10.62
C LYS A 174 -20.17 -18.27 -9.54
N ARG A 175 -19.73 -18.36 -8.28
CA ARG A 175 -20.60 -18.69 -7.14
C ARG A 175 -21.65 -17.59 -6.91
N ALA A 176 -21.25 -16.32 -6.95
CA ALA A 176 -22.19 -15.21 -6.83
C ALA A 176 -23.26 -15.25 -7.92
N ALA A 177 -22.89 -15.50 -9.18
CA ALA A 177 -23.85 -15.62 -10.28
C ALA A 177 -24.77 -16.84 -10.11
N THR A 178 -24.23 -17.97 -9.66
CA THR A 178 -25.02 -19.20 -9.41
C THR A 178 -26.02 -19.00 -8.27
N LEU A 179 -25.60 -18.38 -7.16
CA LEU A 179 -26.47 -18.10 -6.02
C LEU A 179 -27.54 -17.06 -6.39
N ALA A 180 -27.18 -16.03 -7.14
CA ALA A 180 -28.12 -15.04 -7.63
C ALA A 180 -29.17 -15.64 -8.58
N ALA A 181 -28.80 -16.63 -9.39
CA ALA A 181 -29.73 -17.31 -10.30
C ALA A 181 -30.63 -18.35 -9.60
N LYS A 182 -30.11 -19.07 -8.59
CA LYS A 182 -30.82 -20.19 -7.93
C LYS A 182 -31.61 -19.81 -6.69
N THR A 183 -31.39 -18.63 -6.12
CA THR A 183 -31.98 -18.24 -4.83
C THR A 183 -32.60 -16.83 -4.91
N LYS A 184 -33.60 -16.56 -4.08
CA LYS A 184 -34.17 -15.20 -3.89
C LYS A 184 -33.36 -14.33 -2.91
N MET A 185 -32.09 -14.67 -2.67
CA MET A 185 -31.26 -13.97 -1.69
C MET A 185 -30.85 -12.58 -2.19
N SER A 186 -30.79 -11.62 -1.27
CA SER A 186 -30.30 -10.28 -1.58
C SER A 186 -28.79 -10.27 -1.85
N ARG A 187 -28.31 -9.24 -2.55
CA ARG A 187 -26.86 -9.04 -2.82
C ARG A 187 -26.03 -9.15 -1.55
N HIS A 188 -26.51 -8.57 -0.44
CA HIS A 188 -25.84 -8.63 0.86
C HIS A 188 -25.79 -10.04 1.44
N GLN A 189 -26.89 -10.81 1.35
CA GLN A 189 -26.95 -12.19 1.82
C GLN A 189 -25.99 -13.09 1.04
N ILE A 190 -25.96 -12.95 -0.29
CA ILE A 190 -25.07 -13.71 -1.17
C ILE A 190 -23.59 -13.39 -0.86
N ILE A 191 -23.24 -12.11 -0.70
CA ILE A 191 -21.86 -11.71 -0.36
C ILE A 191 -21.46 -12.25 1.02
N ASN A 192 -22.34 -12.16 2.02
CA ASN A 192 -22.08 -12.72 3.35
C ASN A 192 -21.89 -14.24 3.33
N GLN A 193 -22.72 -14.96 2.57
CA GLN A 193 -22.61 -16.42 2.45
C GLN A 193 -21.27 -16.81 1.80
N ILE A 194 -20.89 -16.14 0.71
CA ILE A 194 -19.61 -16.40 0.04
C ILE A 194 -18.44 -16.04 0.96
N ALA A 195 -18.53 -14.94 1.70
CA ALA A 195 -17.52 -14.54 2.68
C ALA A 195 -17.29 -15.63 3.73
N LYS A 196 -18.37 -16.15 4.34
CA LYS A 196 -18.32 -17.27 5.31
C LYS A 196 -17.71 -18.53 4.69
N GLN A 197 -18.11 -18.89 3.48
CA GLN A 197 -17.62 -20.11 2.81
C GLN A 197 -16.17 -20.03 2.33
N THR A 198 -15.68 -18.82 2.02
CA THR A 198 -14.33 -18.62 1.48
C THR A 198 -13.33 -18.17 2.56
N GLY A 199 -13.80 -17.92 3.79
CA GLY A 199 -12.98 -17.34 4.86
C GLY A 199 -12.48 -15.93 4.55
N ARG A 200 -13.12 -15.23 3.60
CA ARG A 200 -12.70 -13.91 3.13
C ARG A 200 -13.57 -12.82 3.74
N ALA A 201 -13.00 -11.63 3.91
CA ALA A 201 -13.75 -10.48 4.40
C ALA A 201 -14.90 -10.13 3.45
N HIS A 202 -16.04 -9.73 4.02
CA HIS A 202 -17.25 -9.34 3.28
C HIS A 202 -16.94 -8.30 2.19
N GLU A 203 -16.18 -7.27 2.54
CA GLU A 203 -15.84 -6.19 1.62
C GLU A 203 -14.96 -6.66 0.46
N THR A 204 -14.13 -7.68 0.66
CA THR A 204 -13.31 -8.28 -0.41
C THR A 204 -14.19 -8.98 -1.44
N VAL A 205 -15.20 -9.74 -0.99
CA VAL A 205 -16.17 -10.39 -1.88
C VAL A 205 -17.02 -9.34 -2.62
N ARG A 206 -17.45 -8.28 -1.93
CA ARG A 206 -18.18 -7.15 -2.51
C ARG A 206 -17.39 -6.45 -3.61
N TYR A 207 -16.16 -6.04 -3.35
CA TYR A 207 -15.34 -5.38 -4.37
C TYR A 207 -15.00 -6.31 -5.54
N THR A 208 -14.78 -7.60 -5.28
CA THR A 208 -14.48 -8.58 -6.33
C THR A 208 -15.64 -8.72 -7.30
N THR A 209 -16.87 -8.83 -6.78
CA THR A 209 -18.08 -8.90 -7.62
C THR A 209 -18.36 -7.58 -8.34
N LEU A 210 -18.24 -6.44 -7.65
CA LEU A 210 -18.42 -5.11 -8.26
C LEU A 210 -17.44 -4.84 -9.41
N ASN A 211 -16.15 -5.15 -9.20
CA ASN A 211 -15.12 -4.94 -10.22
C ASN A 211 -15.33 -5.86 -11.42
N TYR A 212 -15.83 -7.07 -11.20
CA TYR A 212 -16.19 -8.00 -12.28
C TYR A 212 -17.35 -7.46 -13.13
N GLU A 213 -18.41 -6.93 -12.50
CA GLU A 213 -19.54 -6.31 -13.21
C GLU A 213 -19.10 -5.08 -14.01
N LYS A 214 -18.24 -4.23 -13.43
CA LYS A 214 -17.66 -3.06 -14.15
C LYS A 214 -16.81 -3.47 -15.35
N ALA A 215 -16.02 -4.54 -15.22
CA ALA A 215 -15.17 -5.04 -16.30
C ALA A 215 -15.94 -5.83 -17.37
N ASN A 216 -17.16 -6.29 -17.06
CA ASN A 216 -18.00 -7.08 -17.97
C ASN A 216 -19.44 -6.53 -18.01
N PRO A 217 -19.71 -5.42 -18.72
CA PRO A 217 -21.02 -4.77 -18.74
C PRO A 217 -22.18 -5.68 -19.19
N GLY A 218 -21.90 -6.73 -19.97
CA GLY A 218 -22.88 -7.73 -20.42
C GLY A 218 -23.05 -8.95 -19.53
N LYS A 219 -22.25 -9.10 -18.45
CA LYS A 219 -22.31 -10.25 -17.52
C LYS A 219 -22.57 -9.77 -16.09
N ILE A 220 -23.78 -9.25 -15.88
CA ILE A 220 -24.20 -8.74 -14.58
C ILE A 220 -24.40 -9.92 -13.62
N VAL A 221 -23.77 -9.86 -12.44
CA VAL A 221 -23.77 -10.96 -11.46
C VAL A 221 -25.01 -10.89 -10.57
N PHE A 222 -25.43 -9.68 -10.21
CA PHE A 222 -26.66 -9.43 -9.47
C PHE A 222 -27.70 -8.75 -10.36
N GLY A 223 -28.97 -9.12 -10.24
CA GLY A 223 -30.05 -8.33 -10.86
C GLY A 223 -29.92 -6.86 -10.45
N LYS A 224 -30.24 -5.92 -11.35
CA LYS A 224 -30.21 -4.48 -11.04
C LYS A 224 -30.95 -4.25 -9.71
N PRO A 225 -30.39 -3.47 -8.78
CA PRO A 225 -31.15 -3.10 -7.59
C PRO A 225 -32.49 -2.53 -8.04
N PRO A 226 -33.60 -2.85 -7.35
CA PRO A 226 -34.85 -2.17 -7.63
C PRO A 226 -34.52 -0.68 -7.53
N GLY A 227 -34.77 0.09 -8.60
CA GLY A 227 -34.28 1.45 -8.78
C GLY A 227 -34.87 2.43 -7.76
N VAL A 228 -35.16 3.67 -8.14
CA VAL A 228 -35.99 4.52 -7.27
C VAL A 228 -37.37 3.85 -7.11
N ILE A 229 -37.98 3.93 -5.92
CA ILE A 229 -39.36 3.47 -5.72
C ILE A 229 -40.23 4.26 -6.70
N ASN A 230 -40.87 3.56 -7.64
CA ASN A 230 -41.77 4.22 -8.57
C ASN A 230 -43.06 4.64 -7.83
N PRO A 231 -43.84 5.61 -8.35
CA PRO A 231 -45.03 6.11 -7.67
C PRO A 231 -46.05 5.01 -7.33
N THR A 232 -46.16 3.99 -8.17
CA THR A 232 -47.03 2.82 -7.95
C THR A 232 -46.58 1.96 -6.77
N GLN A 233 -45.29 1.67 -6.65
CA GLN A 233 -44.71 0.98 -5.50
C GLN A 233 -44.85 1.80 -4.21
N ALA A 234 -44.73 3.14 -4.30
CA ALA A 234 -44.93 4.01 -3.13
C ALA A 234 -46.36 3.91 -2.59
N VAL A 235 -47.36 3.90 -3.48
CA VAL A 235 -48.78 3.73 -3.11
C VAL A 235 -49.03 2.34 -2.50
N GLU A 236 -48.46 1.29 -3.07
CA GLU A 236 -48.62 -0.09 -2.57
C GLU A 236 -47.94 -0.27 -1.20
N LEU A 237 -46.75 0.32 -1.01
CA LEU A 237 -46.02 0.31 0.25
C LEU A 237 -46.78 1.09 1.33
N TYR A 238 -47.33 2.25 0.99
CA TYR A 238 -48.15 3.06 1.91
C TYR A 238 -49.45 2.35 2.31
N LYS A 239 -50.16 1.72 1.35
CA LYS A 239 -51.35 0.92 1.65
C LYS A 239 -51.03 -0.26 2.56
N SER A 240 -49.96 -0.99 2.27
CA SER A 240 -49.56 -2.16 3.06
C SER A 240 -49.16 -1.78 4.49
N PHE A 241 -48.50 -0.62 4.66
CA PHE A 241 -48.19 -0.07 5.99
C PHE A 241 -49.46 0.34 6.75
N LYS A 242 -50.41 1.02 6.08
CA LYS A 242 -51.73 1.37 6.65
C LYS A 242 -52.56 0.13 7.05
N GLN A 243 -52.34 -1.00 6.39
CA GLN A 243 -52.99 -2.29 6.69
C GLN A 243 -52.29 -3.08 7.81
N GLY A 244 -51.24 -2.53 8.45
CA GLY A 244 -50.60 -3.14 9.61
C GLY A 244 -49.45 -4.09 9.29
N CYS A 245 -48.94 -4.14 8.05
CA CYS A 245 -47.72 -4.90 7.75
C CYS A 245 -46.52 -4.31 8.52
N SER A 246 -45.72 -5.17 9.13
CA SER A 246 -44.53 -4.73 9.86
C SER A 246 -43.47 -4.16 8.91
N ILE A 247 -42.65 -3.23 9.41
CA ILE A 247 -41.57 -2.63 8.62
C ILE A 247 -40.60 -3.71 8.13
N ASP A 248 -40.31 -4.74 8.94
CA ASP A 248 -39.39 -5.82 8.56
C ASP A 248 -39.95 -6.71 7.43
N GLU A 249 -41.28 -6.88 7.35
CA GLU A 249 -41.94 -7.57 6.25
C GLU A 249 -41.94 -6.73 4.97
N LEU A 250 -42.15 -5.41 5.08
CA LEU A 250 -42.10 -4.49 3.94
C LEU A 250 -40.67 -4.40 3.36
N VAL A 251 -39.66 -4.30 4.22
CA VAL A 251 -38.23 -4.32 3.86
C VAL A 251 -37.88 -5.61 3.10
N LYS A 252 -38.37 -6.77 3.56
CA LYS A 252 -38.20 -8.05 2.86
C LYS A 252 -38.97 -8.10 1.53
N ARG A 253 -40.25 -7.69 1.52
CA ARG A 253 -41.15 -7.77 0.36
C ARG A 253 -40.70 -6.87 -0.79
N PHE A 254 -40.25 -5.66 -0.49
CA PHE A 254 -39.75 -4.71 -1.49
C PHE A 254 -38.23 -4.81 -1.71
N ASN A 255 -37.54 -5.72 -1.00
CA ASN A 255 -36.09 -5.92 -1.05
C ASN A 255 -35.31 -4.59 -0.88
N ARG A 256 -35.71 -3.81 0.14
CA ARG A 256 -35.15 -2.50 0.48
C ARG A 256 -34.46 -2.52 1.83
N SER A 257 -33.66 -1.51 2.12
CA SER A 257 -33.25 -1.20 3.50
C SER A 257 -34.40 -0.53 4.25
N LYS A 258 -34.38 -0.67 5.58
CA LYS A 258 -35.30 0.02 6.50
C LYS A 258 -35.16 1.54 6.39
#